data_AF-A0A923EG36-F1
#
_entry.id   AF-A0A923EG36-F1
#
_cell.length_a   1.000
_cell.length_b   1.000
_cell.length_c   1.000
_cell.angle_alpha   90.00
_cell.angle_beta   90.00
_cell.angle_gamma   90.00
#
_symmetry.space_group_name_H-M   'P 1'
#
loop_
_entity.id
_entity.type
_entity.pdbx_description
1 polymer ?
#
loop_
_entity_poly.entity_id
_entity_poly.type
_entity_poly.pdbx_seq_one_letter_code
_entity_poly.pdbx_strand_id
1 'polypeptide(L)'
;MNNNQSKINGAIILGYKKFGPIFAAIRTGLGKQLIFRCPSCGSLIFHGAVSSEFGAGNGHRVSHCDDINCQLKENGYIIREVSDASLAGYIPKKYLH
;
A
#
# COMPACT_ATOMS: atom_id res chain seq x y z
N MET A 1 -13.42 28.40 2.61
CA MET A 1 -14.25 27.24 2.25
C MET A 1 -13.67 26.02 2.94
N ASN A 2 -14.44 25.43 3.84
CA ASN A 2 -14.11 24.19 4.56
C ASN A 2 -14.13 22.98 3.61
N ASN A 3 -13.39 21.97 4.05
CA ASN A 3 -13.43 20.54 3.69
C ASN A 3 -12.38 20.04 2.69
N ASN A 4 -11.75 18.94 3.11
CA ASN A 4 -10.75 18.11 2.43
C ASN A 4 -9.33 18.70 2.55
N GLN A 5 -8.51 18.41 3.57
CA GLN A 5 -7.89 17.08 3.80
C GLN A 5 -7.57 16.26 2.53
N SER A 6 -7.53 16.86 1.35
CA SER A 6 -7.49 16.20 0.04
C SER A 6 -6.26 15.34 -0.25
N LYS A 7 -5.30 15.18 0.66
CA LYS A 7 -4.10 14.37 0.44
C LYS A 7 -3.58 13.82 1.76
N ILE A 8 -4.26 12.82 2.33
CA ILE A 8 -3.60 11.96 3.31
C ILE A 8 -2.46 11.30 2.55
N ASN A 9 -1.21 11.72 2.78
CA ASN A 9 -0.03 11.33 2.00
C ASN A 9 -0.12 9.85 1.61
N GLY A 10 -0.43 9.60 0.33
CA GLY A 10 -0.52 8.24 -0.19
C GLY A 10 0.84 7.59 -0.19
N ALA A 11 0.88 6.27 -0.39
CA ALA A 11 2.14 5.58 -0.55
C ALA A 11 2.93 6.12 -1.75
N ILE A 12 4.25 6.17 -1.57
CA ILE A 12 5.19 6.58 -2.60
C ILE A 12 5.31 5.48 -3.66
N ILE A 13 5.38 5.90 -4.92
CA ILE A 13 5.73 5.04 -6.04
C ILE A 13 7.25 4.85 -6.04
N LEU A 14 7.70 3.61 -5.82
CA LEU A 14 9.10 3.22 -5.84
C LEU A 14 9.63 2.93 -7.25
N GLY A 15 8.73 2.79 -8.22
CA GLY A 15 9.06 2.53 -9.62
C GLY A 15 7.88 1.93 -10.39
N TYR A 16 8.16 1.44 -11.59
CA TYR A 16 7.17 0.84 -12.48
C TYR A 16 7.68 -0.50 -13.01
N LYS A 17 6.78 -1.47 -13.20
CA LYS A 17 7.02 -2.68 -14.01
C LYS A 17 5.97 -2.77 -15.11
N LYS A 18 6.12 -3.75 -16.01
CA LYS A 18 5.16 -4.08 -17.09
C LYS A 18 3.69 -4.15 -16.60
N PHE A 19 3.47 -4.45 -15.34
CA PHE A 19 2.16 -4.68 -14.74
C PHE A 19 1.62 -3.51 -13.89
N GLY A 20 2.36 -2.39 -13.77
CA GLY A 20 1.91 -1.21 -13.04
C GLY A 20 2.95 -0.58 -12.11
N PRO A 21 2.58 0.47 -11.37
CA PRO A 21 3.41 1.09 -10.34
C PRO A 21 3.71 0.12 -9.19
N ILE A 22 4.86 0.30 -8.56
CA ILE A 22 5.26 -0.35 -7.32
C ILE A 22 5.07 0.66 -6.18
N PHE A 23 4.16 0.40 -5.25
CA PHE A 23 3.95 1.23 -4.07
C PHE A 23 4.76 0.72 -2.88
N ALA A 24 5.30 1.65 -2.08
CA ALA A 24 5.87 1.33 -0.79
C ALA A 24 4.76 0.84 0.18
N ALA A 25 5.06 -0.21 0.93
CA ALA A 25 4.20 -0.73 1.98
C ALA A 25 5.06 -1.11 3.20
N ILE A 26 4.48 -1.08 4.39
CA ILE A 26 5.19 -1.50 5.61
C ILE A 26 4.54 -2.76 6.18
N ARG A 27 5.34 -3.60 6.83
CA ARG A 27 4.84 -4.76 7.56
C ARG A 27 4.11 -4.33 8.82
N THR A 28 2.90 -4.86 9.01
CA THR A 28 2.19 -4.70 10.29
C THR A 28 2.92 -5.50 11.37
N GLY A 29 2.85 -5.08 12.64
CA GLY A 29 3.62 -5.78 13.69
C GLY A 29 3.11 -7.18 14.02
N LEU A 30 1.95 -7.60 13.48
CA LEU A 30 1.56 -9.03 13.46
C LEU A 30 2.39 -9.87 12.47
N GLY A 31 3.27 -9.24 11.68
CA GLY A 31 4.24 -9.89 10.80
C GLY A 31 3.67 -10.56 9.56
N LYS A 32 2.34 -10.70 9.46
CA LYS A 32 1.65 -11.47 8.40
C LYS A 32 1.06 -10.63 7.28
N GLN A 33 1.14 -9.31 7.35
CA GLN A 33 0.52 -8.40 6.39
C GLN A 33 1.42 -7.21 6.06
N LEU A 34 1.32 -6.73 4.82
CA LEU A 34 1.77 -5.42 4.41
C LEU A 34 0.59 -4.44 4.41
N ILE A 35 0.84 -3.20 4.79
CA ILE A 35 -0.11 -2.11 4.78
C ILE A 35 0.44 -0.92 4.01
N PHE A 36 -0.40 -0.27 3.21
CA PHE A 36 -0.09 1.01 2.59
C PHE A 36 -1.34 1.89 2.49
N ARG A 37 -1.13 3.20 2.30
CA ARG A 37 -2.20 4.17 2.03
C ARG A 37 -2.40 4.29 0.53
N CYS A 38 -3.57 3.90 0.03
CA CYS A 38 -3.92 4.04 -1.39
C CYS A 38 -3.83 5.53 -1.79
N PRO A 39 -3.01 5.90 -2.80
CA PRO A 39 -2.90 7.29 -3.24
C PRO A 39 -4.13 7.78 -4.00
N SER A 40 -4.99 6.88 -4.50
CA SER A 40 -6.18 7.25 -5.27
C SER A 40 -7.37 7.62 -4.37
N CYS A 41 -7.69 6.79 -3.37
CA CYS A 41 -8.86 7.00 -2.50
C CYS A 41 -8.47 7.32 -1.05
N GLY A 42 -7.19 7.22 -0.70
CA GLY A 42 -6.74 7.42 0.67
C GLY A 42 -7.18 6.32 1.62
N SER A 43 -7.65 5.14 1.18
CA SER A 43 -7.94 4.02 2.08
C SER A 43 -6.68 3.28 2.51
N LEU A 44 -6.70 2.65 3.69
CA LEU A 44 -5.66 1.71 4.10
C LEU A 44 -5.92 0.37 3.43
N ILE A 45 -4.93 -0.16 2.72
CA ILE A 45 -5.02 -1.44 2.03
C ILE A 45 -4.09 -2.43 2.72
N PHE A 46 -4.62 -3.62 2.98
CA PHE A 46 -3.90 -4.72 3.62
C PHE A 46 -3.67 -5.83 2.61
N HIS A 47 -2.46 -6.38 2.61
CA HIS A 47 -2.09 -7.51 1.78
C HIS A 47 -1.42 -8.58 2.62
N GLY A 48 -1.77 -9.85 2.40
CA GLY A 48 -1.11 -10.97 3.09
C GLY A 48 0.36 -11.07 2.67
N ALA A 49 1.25 -11.09 3.66
CA ALA A 49 2.68 -11.26 3.48
C ALA A 49 3.19 -12.22 4.55
N VAL A 50 3.19 -13.52 4.23
CA VAL A 50 3.46 -14.62 5.17
C VAL A 50 4.95 -14.70 5.53
N SER A 51 5.85 -14.19 4.67
CA SER A 51 7.28 -14.03 4.96
C SER A 51 7.87 -12.84 4.20
N SER A 52 9.17 -12.57 4.37
CA SER A 52 9.95 -11.61 3.57
C SER A 52 10.05 -12.01 2.10
N GLU A 53 9.76 -13.27 1.77
CA GLU A 53 9.87 -13.83 0.42
C GLU A 53 8.48 -14.10 -0.19
N PHE A 54 7.48 -14.38 0.64
CA PHE A 54 6.11 -14.71 0.23
C PHE A 54 5.12 -13.61 0.59
N GLY A 55 4.62 -12.91 -0.44
CA GLY A 55 3.67 -11.78 -0.31
C GLY A 55 4.31 -10.41 0.02
N ALA A 56 5.64 -10.35 0.23
CA ALA A 56 6.36 -9.12 0.57
C ALA A 56 6.82 -8.25 -0.62
N GLY A 57 6.34 -8.53 -1.84
CA GLY A 57 6.40 -7.50 -2.87
C GLY A 57 7.65 -7.44 -3.75
N ASN A 58 7.98 -8.57 -4.38
CA ASN A 58 8.76 -8.57 -5.62
C ASN A 58 8.13 -9.44 -6.73
N GLY A 59 6.80 -9.60 -6.75
CA GLY A 59 6.15 -10.32 -7.86
C GLY A 59 4.69 -10.73 -7.67
N HIS A 60 4.14 -10.65 -6.46
CA HIS A 60 2.74 -11.06 -6.22
C HIS A 60 1.79 -9.88 -6.43
N ARG A 61 0.75 -10.15 -7.25
CA ARG A 61 -0.35 -9.22 -7.52
C ARG A 61 -1.17 -9.02 -6.25
N VAL A 62 -1.47 -7.77 -5.95
CA VAL A 62 -2.04 -7.35 -4.66
C VAL A 62 -3.56 -7.30 -4.74
N SER A 63 -4.22 -7.54 -3.61
CA SER A 63 -5.66 -7.36 -3.40
C SER A 63 -6.08 -5.96 -3.82
N HIS A 64 -7.18 -5.88 -4.57
CA HIS A 64 -7.72 -4.66 -5.14
C HIS A 64 -8.07 -3.62 -4.06
N CYS A 65 -8.11 -2.35 -4.44
CA CYS A 65 -8.81 -1.36 -3.66
C CYS A 65 -10.32 -1.49 -3.92
N ASP A 66 -11.12 -1.65 -2.86
CA ASP A 66 -12.58 -1.83 -2.95
C ASP A 66 -13.34 -0.58 -3.39
N ASP A 67 -12.66 0.57 -3.46
CA ASP A 67 -13.27 1.82 -3.90
C ASP A 67 -13.56 1.76 -5.41
N ILE A 68 -14.84 1.90 -5.78
CA ILE A 68 -15.34 1.77 -7.14
C ILE A 68 -14.67 2.74 -8.14
N ASN A 69 -14.20 3.89 -7.64
CA ASN A 69 -13.54 4.95 -8.40
C ASN A 69 -12.01 4.85 -8.36
N CYS A 70 -11.45 3.91 -7.59
CA CYS A 70 -10.01 3.74 -7.52
C CYS A 70 -9.46 3.21 -8.85
N GLN A 71 -8.41 3.87 -9.35
CA GLN A 71 -7.71 3.45 -10.58
C GLN A 71 -6.80 2.24 -10.34
N LEU A 72 -6.50 1.93 -9.06
CA LEU A 72 -5.72 0.76 -8.64
C LEU A 72 -6.62 -0.48 -8.52
N LYS A 73 -7.30 -0.82 -9.63
CA LYS A 73 -8.12 -2.03 -9.75
C LYS A 73 -7.25 -3.27 -9.91
N GLU A 74 -7.87 -4.45 -9.84
CA GLU A 74 -7.22 -5.77 -9.84
C GLU A 74 -5.97 -5.85 -10.74
N ASN A 75 -4.86 -6.31 -10.15
CA ASN A 75 -3.56 -6.47 -10.83
C ASN A 75 -2.94 -5.18 -11.38
N GLY A 76 -3.49 -4.00 -11.09
CA GLY A 76 -3.01 -2.71 -11.60
C GLY A 76 -1.79 -2.14 -10.86
N TYR A 77 -1.31 -2.80 -9.80
CA TYR A 77 -0.14 -2.35 -9.04
C TYR A 77 0.56 -3.50 -8.31
N ILE A 78 1.78 -3.21 -7.87
CA ILE A 78 2.62 -4.06 -7.03
C ILE A 78 2.86 -3.29 -5.72
N ILE A 79 3.00 -3.98 -4.60
CA ILE A 79 3.55 -3.38 -3.37
C ILE A 79 4.95 -3.90 -3.12
N ARG A 80 5.76 -3.17 -2.36
CA ARG A 80 7.08 -3.59 -1.88
C ARG A 80 7.23 -3.19 -0.43
N GLU A 81 7.66 -4.13 0.40
CA GLU A 81 8.03 -3.84 1.77
C GLU A 81 9.20 -2.85 1.84
N VAL A 82 9.06 -1.82 2.67
CA VAL A 82 10.11 -0.85 2.99
C VAL A 82 10.31 -0.77 4.49
N SER A 83 11.53 -0.47 4.92
CA SER A 83 11.85 -0.25 6.34
C SER A 83 11.34 1.10 6.86
N ASP A 84 11.15 2.09 5.98
CA ASP A 84 10.68 3.42 6.33
C ASP A 84 9.15 3.53 6.15
N ALA A 85 8.43 3.58 7.28
CA ALA A 85 6.98 3.70 7.33
C ALA A 85 6.43 4.94 6.64
N SER A 86 7.20 6.03 6.56
CA SER A 86 6.75 7.28 5.97
C SER A 86 6.49 7.16 4.47
N LEU A 87 7.15 6.21 3.81
CA LEU A 87 6.98 5.94 2.38
C LEU A 87 5.68 5.19 2.07
N ALA A 88 5.14 4.41 3.03
CA ALA A 88 3.87 3.68 2.88
C ALA A 88 2.63 4.59 2.97
N GLY A 89 2.85 5.91 3.09
CA GLY A 89 1.83 6.90 3.38
C GLY A 89 1.51 6.98 4.88
N TYR A 90 0.54 7.82 5.25
CA TYR A 90 0.16 7.92 6.66
C TYR A 90 -0.53 6.64 7.16
N ILE A 91 0.20 5.88 7.97
CA ILE A 91 -0.29 4.68 8.66
C ILE A 91 -0.54 4.99 10.14
N PRO A 92 -1.76 4.79 10.66
CA PRO A 92 -2.03 4.95 12.09
C PRO A 92 -1.14 4.03 12.95
N LYS A 93 -0.57 4.58 14.03
CA LYS A 93 0.36 3.86 14.93
C LYS A 93 -0.15 2.49 15.39
N LYS A 94 -1.46 2.33 15.59
CA LYS A 94 -2.09 1.05 15.96
C LYS A 94 -1.81 -0.13 15.00
N TYR A 95 -1.34 0.14 13.79
CA TYR A 95 -0.97 -0.89 12.81
C TYR A 95 0.54 -1.15 12.71
N LEU A 96 1.37 -0.36 13.41
CA LEU A 96 2.84 -0.41 13.36
C LEU A 96 3.47 -1.13 14.58
N HIS A 97 2.65 -1.57 15.53
CA HIS A 97 3.07 -2.29 16.75
C HIS A 97 3.06 -3.79 16.54
#